data_AF-A0A438FIE2-F1
#
_entry.id   AF-A0A438FIE2-F1
#
_cell.length_a   1.000
_cell.length_b   1.000
_cell.length_c   1.000
_cell.angle_alpha   90.00
_cell.angle_beta   90.00
_cell.angle_gamma   90.00
#
_symmetry.space_group_name_H-M   'P 1'
#
loop_
_entity.id
_entity.type
_entity.pdbx_description
1 polymer ?
#
loop_
_entity_poly.entity_id
_entity_poly.type
_entity_poly.pdbx_seq_one_letter_code
_entity_poly.pdbx_strand_id
1 'polypeptide(L)'
;MVAASAVMENDNKMICKMGIVVDGRRRLSSGDEDKSAVMASYFGNVLSIPFGEKMIDELKEKPLSWVADAVHEYLEGAVTKEHFLASSTGAEIRSVKGGFGWGRPALGSFHFPWGGEAGYVMPMPSPARDGDWVVYMHLLKGQIEFIETEAAHVFRPVTSEYLNLIN
;
A
#
# COMPACT_ATOMS: atom_id res chain seq x y z
N MET A 1 1.52 -0.50 2.49
CA MET A 1 1.72 0.28 1.26
C MET A 1 0.33 0.58 0.71
N VAL A 2 -0.02 1.85 0.56
CA VAL A 2 -1.29 2.30 -0.03
C VAL A 2 -0.87 3.21 -1.16
N ALA A 3 -1.17 2.84 -2.40
CA ALA A 3 -0.84 3.61 -3.60
C ALA A 3 -2.06 4.35 -4.11
N ALA A 4 -2.14 5.68 -3.89
CA ALA A 4 -3.24 6.51 -4.40
C ALA A 4 -2.87 7.13 -5.76
N SER A 5 -3.71 6.96 -6.78
CA SER A 5 -3.52 7.58 -8.10
C SER A 5 -4.69 8.45 -8.51
N ALA A 6 -4.40 9.68 -8.94
CA ALA A 6 -5.37 10.62 -9.49
C ALA A 6 -4.84 11.15 -10.84
N VAL A 7 -5.71 11.21 -11.83
CA VAL A 7 -5.42 11.76 -13.17
C VAL A 7 -5.91 13.21 -13.20
N MET A 8 -5.04 14.15 -13.55
CA MET A 8 -5.42 15.54 -13.79
C MET A 8 -5.10 15.89 -15.24
N GLU A 9 -6.08 16.37 -16.01
CA GLU A 9 -5.87 16.91 -17.35
C GLU A 9 -5.41 18.37 -17.24
N ASN A 10 -4.15 18.64 -17.58
CA ASN A 10 -3.68 19.98 -17.86
C ASN A 10 -2.80 19.90 -19.12
N ASP A 11 -3.20 20.58 -20.19
CA ASP A 11 -2.52 20.63 -21.49
C ASP A 11 -2.17 19.26 -22.11
N ASN A 12 -3.18 18.45 -22.43
CA ASN A 12 -3.10 17.22 -23.25
C ASN A 12 -2.06 16.16 -22.79
N LYS A 13 -1.53 16.28 -21.58
CA LYS A 13 -0.53 15.39 -20.98
C LYS A 13 -1.09 14.80 -19.70
N MET A 14 -1.48 13.54 -19.76
CA MET A 14 -1.98 12.84 -18.57
C MET A 14 -0.83 12.51 -17.63
N ILE A 15 -0.97 12.92 -16.37
CA ILE A 15 -0.05 12.59 -15.28
C ILE A 15 -0.64 11.51 -14.38
N CYS A 16 0.21 10.62 -13.89
CA CYS A 16 -0.11 9.67 -12.85
C CYS A 16 0.61 10.09 -11.57
N LYS A 17 -0.16 10.25 -10.48
CA LYS A 17 0.39 10.47 -9.13
C LYS A 17 0.39 9.15 -8.37
N MET A 18 1.36 8.96 -7.49
CA MET A 18 1.41 7.80 -6.60
C MET A 18 1.92 8.23 -5.23
N GLY A 19 1.08 8.07 -4.20
CA GLY A 19 1.47 8.18 -2.80
C GLY A 19 1.89 6.83 -2.21
N ILE A 20 2.76 6.78 -1.21
CA ILE A 20 3.13 5.54 -0.50
C ILE A 20 3.05 5.77 1.00
N VAL A 21 2.14 5.07 1.67
CA VAL A 21 2.10 5.11 3.15
C VAL A 21 3.30 4.36 3.75
N VAL A 22 4.09 5.07 4.55
CA VAL A 22 5.27 4.55 5.27
C VAL A 22 5.08 4.66 6.78
N ASP A 23 5.39 3.58 7.52
CA ASP A 23 5.47 3.58 8.98
C ASP A 23 6.83 4.12 9.47
N GLY A 24 6.80 5.24 10.17
CA GLY A 24 7.97 5.93 10.69
C GLY A 24 8.44 5.45 12.06
N ARG A 25 7.76 4.51 12.72
CA ARG A 25 8.17 4.02 14.06
C ARG A 25 9.62 3.58 14.10
N ARG A 26 10.05 2.82 13.09
CA ARG A 26 11.44 2.35 12.96
C ARG A 26 12.43 3.51 12.76
N ARG A 27 12.01 4.60 12.11
CA ARG A 27 12.85 5.79 11.85
C ARG A 27 13.00 6.64 13.11
N LEU A 28 11.93 6.82 13.88
CA LEU A 28 11.98 7.52 15.17
C LEU A 28 12.79 6.77 16.23
N SER A 29 12.79 5.43 16.15
CA SER A 29 13.59 4.58 17.05
C SER A 29 15.10 4.74 16.85
N SER A 30 15.56 5.28 15.72
CA SER A 30 16.99 5.54 15.42
C SER A 30 17.91 4.31 15.59
N GLY A 31 17.39 3.10 15.44
CA GLY A 31 18.14 1.84 15.64
C GLY A 31 18.34 1.41 17.10
N ASP A 32 17.80 2.15 18.06
CA ASP A 32 17.83 1.83 19.48
C ASP A 32 16.73 0.80 19.81
N GLU A 33 17.11 -0.32 20.40
CA GLU A 33 16.20 -1.45 20.69
C GLU A 33 15.14 -1.09 21.73
N ASP A 34 15.51 -0.35 22.79
CA ASP A 34 14.60 0.08 23.84
C ASP A 34 13.56 1.06 23.29
N LYS A 35 14.01 2.02 22.47
CA LYS A 35 13.09 2.94 21.78
C LYS A 35 12.22 2.21 20.77
N SER A 36 12.75 1.19 20.09
CA SER A 36 11.97 0.36 19.18
C SER A 36 10.87 -0.40 19.91
N ALA A 37 11.13 -0.94 21.10
CA ALA A 37 10.12 -1.58 21.93
C ALA A 37 9.03 -0.59 22.36
N VAL A 38 9.41 0.62 22.80
CA VAL A 38 8.46 1.69 23.14
C VAL A 38 7.62 2.08 21.91
N MET A 39 8.25 2.34 20.77
CA MET A 39 7.55 2.72 19.53
C MET A 39 6.65 1.62 18.98
N ALA A 40 6.99 0.34 19.19
CA ALA A 40 6.13 -0.79 18.84
C ALA A 40 4.82 -0.81 19.64
N SER A 41 4.85 -0.29 20.87
CA SER A 41 3.66 -0.12 21.72
C SER A 41 2.95 1.23 21.54
N TYR A 42 3.51 2.14 20.71
CA TYR A 42 2.90 3.45 20.48
C TYR A 42 1.59 3.33 19.70
N PHE A 43 0.50 3.68 20.38
CA PHE A 43 -0.86 3.58 19.86
C PHE A 43 -1.22 4.67 18.83
N GLY A 44 -0.52 5.81 18.84
CA GLY A 44 -0.75 6.88 17.86
C GLY A 44 -0.17 6.52 16.49
N ASN A 45 -0.42 7.35 15.47
CA ASN A 45 0.12 7.10 14.14
C ASN A 45 1.44 7.82 13.92
N VAL A 46 2.31 7.15 13.20
CA VAL A 46 3.60 7.66 12.76
C VAL A 46 3.68 7.32 11.29
N LEU A 47 2.94 8.06 10.48
CA LEU A 47 2.79 7.81 9.05
C LEU A 47 3.31 8.99 8.25
N SER A 48 3.89 8.69 7.10
CA SER A 48 4.21 9.65 6.06
C SER A 48 3.69 9.09 4.74
N ILE A 49 3.36 9.99 3.82
CA ILE A 49 2.92 9.65 2.48
C ILE A 49 3.80 10.41 1.49
N PRO A 50 5.06 9.97 1.24
CA PRO A 50 5.77 10.37 0.04
C PRO A 50 4.88 10.20 -1.17
N PHE A 51 4.88 11.17 -2.06
CA PHE A 51 4.21 11.06 -3.33
C PHE A 51 5.15 11.49 -4.45
N GLY A 52 4.92 10.92 -5.62
CA GLY A 52 5.60 11.29 -6.85
C GLY A 52 4.64 11.32 -8.01
N GLU A 53 5.11 11.90 -9.11
CA GLU A 53 4.34 12.12 -10.33
C GLU A 53 5.17 11.67 -11.52
N LYS A 54 4.55 10.96 -12.47
CA LYS A 54 5.15 10.60 -13.77
C LYS A 54 4.14 10.79 -14.88
N MET A 55 4.62 11.01 -16.10
CA MET A 55 3.74 11.03 -17.27
C MET A 55 3.26 9.61 -17.58
N ILE A 56 2.00 9.48 -17.98
CA ILE A 56 1.42 8.17 -18.31
C ILE A 56 2.18 7.50 -19.47
N ASP A 57 2.64 8.27 -20.45
CA ASP A 57 3.37 7.72 -21.60
C ASP A 57 4.73 7.14 -21.18
N GLU A 58 5.44 7.79 -20.25
CA GLU A 58 6.67 7.23 -19.68
C GLU A 58 6.39 5.93 -18.94
N LEU A 59 5.30 5.85 -18.17
CA LEU A 59 4.92 4.63 -17.45
C LEU A 59 4.58 3.47 -18.39
N LYS A 60 4.08 3.75 -19.61
CA LYS A 60 3.77 2.73 -20.62
C LYS A 60 5.00 2.26 -21.38
N GLU A 61 5.96 3.15 -21.64
CA GLU A 61 7.12 2.86 -22.46
C GLU A 61 8.33 2.32 -21.67
N LYS A 62 8.50 2.77 -20.42
CA LYS A 62 9.66 2.40 -19.59
C LYS A 62 9.48 1.03 -18.94
N PRO A 63 10.59 0.32 -18.66
CA PRO A 63 10.52 -0.96 -17.97
C PRO A 63 10.10 -0.81 -16.50
N LEU A 64 9.57 -1.89 -15.91
CA LEU A 64 9.16 -1.93 -14.50
C LEU A 64 10.31 -1.57 -13.53
N SER A 65 11.56 -1.88 -13.88
CA SER A 65 12.73 -1.50 -13.07
C SER A 65 12.84 0.03 -12.92
N TRP A 66 12.57 0.78 -13.98
CA TRP A 66 12.59 2.24 -13.92
C TRP A 66 11.49 2.79 -13.01
N VAL A 67 10.31 2.15 -13.01
CA VAL A 67 9.22 2.50 -12.08
C VAL A 67 9.64 2.21 -10.63
N ALA A 68 10.31 1.07 -10.39
CA ALA A 68 10.82 0.72 -9.07
C ALA A 68 11.89 1.70 -8.58
N ASP A 69 12.79 2.15 -9.46
CA ASP A 69 13.81 3.16 -9.15
C ASP A 69 13.16 4.51 -8.80
N ALA A 70 12.15 4.94 -9.56
CA ALA A 70 11.41 6.17 -9.26
C ALA A 70 10.69 6.08 -7.90
N VAL A 71 10.06 4.93 -7.60
CA VAL A 71 9.44 4.68 -6.29
C VAL A 71 10.47 4.71 -5.17
N HIS A 72 11.65 4.15 -5.40
CA HIS A 72 12.74 4.17 -4.43
C HIS A 72 13.22 5.60 -4.13
N GLU A 73 13.42 6.41 -5.16
CA GLU A 73 13.81 7.83 -5.04
C GLU A 73 12.79 8.62 -4.19
N TYR A 74 11.49 8.43 -4.43
CA TYR A 74 10.43 9.07 -3.65
C TYR A 74 10.48 8.68 -2.17
N LEU A 75 10.84 7.43 -1.88
CA LEU A 75 10.96 6.94 -0.52
C LEU A 75 12.20 7.51 0.18
N GLU A 76 13.36 7.54 -0.47
CA GLU A 76 14.61 8.01 0.15
C GLU A 76 14.46 9.43 0.74
N GLY A 77 13.80 10.35 0.02
CA GLY A 77 13.60 11.72 0.48
C GLY A 77 12.59 11.90 1.63
N ALA A 78 11.71 10.93 1.86
CA ALA A 78 10.59 11.05 2.81
C ALA A 78 10.68 10.11 4.02
N VAL A 79 11.68 9.24 4.08
CA VAL A 79 11.86 8.29 5.18
C VAL A 79 12.92 8.69 6.19
N THR A 80 13.18 9.99 6.33
CA THR A 80 14.11 10.55 7.33
C THR A 80 13.44 10.75 8.69
N LYS A 81 14.24 10.80 9.76
CA LYS A 81 13.73 11.00 11.13
C LYS A 81 13.04 12.36 11.26
N GLU A 82 13.62 13.37 10.64
CA GLU A 82 13.18 14.77 10.64
C GLU A 82 11.78 14.89 10.00
N HIS A 83 11.55 14.15 8.92
CA HIS A 83 10.26 14.10 8.24
C HIS A 83 9.14 13.57 9.15
N PHE A 84 9.41 12.54 9.95
CA PHE A 84 8.42 11.95 10.87
C PHE A 84 8.21 12.76 12.15
N LEU A 85 9.23 13.48 12.63
CA LEU A 85 9.07 14.38 13.78
C LEU A 85 8.09 15.53 13.50
N ALA A 86 7.93 15.92 12.23
CA ALA A 86 7.03 16.99 11.81
C ALA A 86 5.57 16.54 11.52
N SER A 87 5.28 15.23 11.44
CA SER A 87 4.06 14.72 10.76
C SER A 87 3.19 13.74 11.57
N SER A 88 3.27 13.70 12.92
CA SER A 88 2.41 12.80 13.70
C SER A 88 0.93 13.25 13.67
N THR A 89 0.14 12.73 12.73
CA THR A 89 -1.31 12.95 12.63
C THR A 89 -2.07 11.66 12.95
N GLY A 90 -3.10 11.74 13.79
CA GLY A 90 -3.79 10.60 14.39
C GLY A 90 -4.99 10.05 13.60
N ALA A 91 -4.80 8.97 12.84
CA ALA A 91 -5.88 8.13 12.29
C ALA A 91 -5.56 6.63 12.41
N GLU A 92 -6.33 5.90 13.23
CA GLU A 92 -6.08 4.51 13.68
C GLU A 92 -6.04 3.46 12.52
N ILE A 93 -4.94 2.70 12.41
CA ILE A 93 -4.89 1.48 11.57
C ILE A 93 -4.46 0.30 12.45
N ARG A 94 -5.42 -0.53 12.86
CA ARG A 94 -5.19 -1.76 13.64
C ARG A 94 -5.13 -2.99 12.73
N SER A 95 -4.01 -3.72 12.71
CA SER A 95 -4.03 -5.12 12.27
C SER A 95 -4.47 -5.99 13.46
N VAL A 96 -5.62 -6.65 13.36
CA VAL A 96 -6.09 -7.58 14.40
C VAL A 96 -5.23 -8.84 14.35
N LYS A 97 -4.24 -8.94 15.24
CA LYS A 97 -3.53 -10.19 15.51
C LYS A 97 -4.22 -10.93 16.65
N GLY A 98 -5.25 -11.70 16.34
CA GLY A 98 -5.91 -12.56 17.33
C GLY A 98 -7.18 -13.21 16.81
N GLY A 99 -7.39 -14.47 17.16
CA GLY A 99 -8.69 -15.11 17.03
C GLY A 99 -9.53 -14.79 18.26
N PHE A 100 -10.72 -14.22 18.11
CA PHE A 100 -11.61 -13.87 19.22
C PHE A 100 -12.35 -15.10 19.82
N GLY A 101 -11.65 -16.24 19.92
CA GLY A 101 -12.26 -17.54 20.30
C GLY A 101 -12.82 -18.35 19.11
N TRP A 102 -12.84 -17.79 17.90
CA TRP A 102 -13.37 -18.41 16.68
C TRP A 102 -12.29 -19.03 15.78
N GLY A 103 -11.06 -19.13 16.27
CA GLY A 103 -9.88 -19.40 15.44
C GLY A 103 -9.36 -18.14 14.75
N ARG A 104 -8.34 -18.29 13.91
CA ARG A 104 -7.70 -17.15 13.20
C ARG A 104 -8.55 -16.75 12.00
N PRO A 105 -8.67 -15.43 11.69
CA PRO A 105 -9.39 -15.00 10.50
C PRO A 105 -8.72 -15.53 9.23
N ALA A 106 -9.53 -16.01 8.28
CA ALA A 106 -9.04 -16.53 6.99
C ALA A 106 -8.47 -15.41 6.10
N LEU A 107 -9.05 -14.22 6.15
CA LEU A 107 -8.56 -13.02 5.49
C LEU A 107 -9.03 -11.80 6.29
N GLY A 108 -8.17 -10.78 6.41
CA GLY A 108 -8.56 -9.47 6.92
C GLY A 108 -8.02 -8.41 5.98
N SER A 109 -8.91 -7.60 5.41
CA SER A 109 -8.54 -6.45 4.59
C SER A 109 -9.04 -5.17 5.25
N PHE A 110 -8.41 -4.06 4.89
CA PHE A 110 -8.86 -2.74 5.28
C PHE A 110 -9.64 -2.14 4.12
N HIS A 111 -10.90 -1.78 4.36
CA HIS A 111 -11.65 -0.96 3.43
C HIS A 111 -11.62 0.49 3.90
N PHE A 112 -10.97 1.35 3.13
CA PHE A 112 -10.90 2.79 3.38
C PHE A 112 -11.56 3.52 2.21
N PRO A 113 -12.88 3.80 2.26
CA PRO A 113 -13.55 4.57 1.23
C PRO A 113 -13.12 6.04 1.39
N TRP A 114 -12.06 6.44 0.68
CA TRP A 114 -11.52 7.80 0.72
C TRP A 114 -12.49 8.84 0.12
N GLY A 115 -13.63 8.41 -0.44
CA GLY A 115 -14.66 9.28 -1.03
C GLY A 115 -14.21 10.08 -2.26
N GLY A 116 -12.96 9.91 -2.70
CA GLY A 116 -12.37 10.54 -3.87
C GLY A 116 -12.23 9.59 -5.06
N GLU A 117 -11.80 10.14 -6.19
CA GLU A 117 -11.62 9.39 -7.45
C GLU A 117 -10.30 8.60 -7.49
N ALA A 118 -9.52 8.62 -6.41
CA ALA A 118 -8.25 7.92 -6.33
C ALA A 118 -8.43 6.44 -5.98
N GLY A 119 -7.87 5.57 -6.81
CA GLY A 119 -7.79 4.14 -6.52
C GLY A 119 -6.72 3.85 -5.45
N TYR A 120 -6.83 2.75 -4.72
CA TYR A 120 -5.77 2.30 -3.82
C TYR A 120 -5.46 0.81 -3.88
N VAL A 121 -4.19 0.49 -3.66
CA VAL A 121 -3.65 -0.87 -3.68
C VAL A 121 -2.95 -1.15 -2.35
N MET A 122 -3.26 -2.29 -1.74
CA MET A 122 -2.70 -2.72 -0.46
C MET A 122 -2.20 -4.17 -0.54
N PRO A 123 -0.87 -4.41 -0.60
CA PRO A 123 -0.31 -5.73 -0.47
C PRO A 123 -0.42 -6.22 0.97
N MET A 124 -0.78 -7.49 1.11
CA MET A 124 -0.98 -8.19 2.37
C MET A 124 -0.30 -9.55 2.30
N PRO A 125 0.26 -10.05 3.41
CA PRO A 125 0.78 -11.42 3.47
C PRO A 125 -0.34 -12.42 3.15
N SER A 126 -0.03 -13.46 2.37
CA SER A 126 -0.98 -14.54 2.14
C SER A 126 -1.36 -15.23 3.47
N PRO A 127 -2.66 -15.51 3.69
CA PRO A 127 -3.08 -16.31 4.83
C PRO A 127 -2.55 -17.75 4.77
N ALA A 128 -2.21 -18.25 3.58
CA ALA A 128 -1.65 -19.59 3.36
C ALA A 128 -0.17 -19.71 3.82
N ARG A 129 0.55 -18.59 4.03
CA ARG A 129 1.96 -18.55 4.50
C ARG A 129 2.95 -19.36 3.65
N ASP A 130 2.62 -19.54 2.37
CA ASP A 130 3.41 -20.20 1.34
C ASP A 130 4.44 -19.27 0.65
N GLY A 131 4.42 -17.98 0.99
CA GLY A 131 5.25 -16.95 0.36
C GLY A 131 4.50 -16.12 -0.68
N ASP A 132 3.25 -16.46 -0.97
CA ASP A 132 2.39 -15.66 -1.82
C ASP A 132 1.98 -14.33 -1.15
N TRP A 133 1.56 -13.41 -2.00
CA TRP A 133 1.06 -12.10 -1.59
C TRP A 133 -0.37 -11.94 -2.10
N VAL A 134 -1.26 -11.46 -1.23
CA VAL A 134 -2.60 -11.04 -1.62
C VAL A 134 -2.58 -9.53 -1.77
N VAL A 135 -3.07 -9.01 -2.89
CA VAL A 135 -3.16 -7.57 -3.13
C VAL A 135 -4.63 -7.18 -3.14
N TYR A 136 -5.04 -6.38 -2.15
CA TYR A 136 -6.35 -5.75 -2.16
C TYR A 136 -6.30 -4.50 -3.04
N MET A 137 -7.23 -4.39 -3.99
CA MET A 137 -7.33 -3.26 -4.90
C MET A 137 -8.73 -2.66 -4.84
N HIS A 138 -8.80 -1.33 -4.73
CA HIS A 138 -10.03 -0.57 -4.86
C HIS A 138 -9.86 0.44 -5.99
N LEU A 139 -10.36 0.09 -7.18
CA LEU A 139 -10.17 0.83 -8.42
C LEU A 139 -11.53 1.05 -9.12
N LEU A 140 -11.56 1.90 -10.15
CA LEU A 140 -12.74 2.05 -10.99
C LEU A 140 -13.00 0.76 -11.78
N LYS A 141 -14.26 0.46 -12.07
CA LYS A 141 -14.67 -0.77 -12.78
C LYS A 141 -13.86 -1.02 -14.05
N GLY A 142 -13.70 -0.01 -14.92
CA GLY A 142 -12.94 -0.15 -16.16
C GLY A 142 -11.45 -0.45 -15.94
N GLN A 143 -10.86 -0.01 -14.82
CA GLN A 143 -9.47 -0.33 -14.47
C GLN A 143 -9.34 -1.79 -14.02
N ILE A 144 -10.32 -2.32 -13.29
CA ILE A 144 -10.37 -3.73 -12.91
C ILE A 144 -10.52 -4.61 -14.16
N GLU A 145 -11.46 -4.29 -15.05
CA GLU A 145 -11.66 -5.02 -16.30
C GLU A 145 -10.40 -5.05 -17.17
N PHE A 146 -9.67 -3.92 -17.23
CA PHE A 146 -8.39 -3.85 -17.92
C PHE A 146 -7.32 -4.76 -17.29
N ILE A 147 -7.19 -4.76 -15.95
CA ILE A 147 -6.24 -5.63 -15.24
C ILE A 147 -6.58 -7.10 -15.45
N GLU A 148 -7.86 -7.47 -15.36
CA GLU A 148 -8.33 -8.84 -15.59
C GLU A 148 -8.08 -9.31 -17.03
N THR A 149 -8.04 -8.38 -18.00
CA THR A 149 -7.80 -8.72 -19.41
C THR A 149 -6.31 -8.76 -19.73
N GLU A 150 -5.57 -7.70 -19.41
CA GLU A 150 -4.19 -7.50 -19.86
C GLU A 150 -3.15 -8.05 -18.88
N ALA A 151 -3.50 -8.10 -17.58
CA ALA A 151 -2.59 -8.49 -16.50
C ALA A 151 -3.00 -9.79 -15.78
N ALA A 152 -3.86 -10.62 -16.37
CA ALA A 152 -4.24 -11.94 -15.85
C ALA A 152 -3.03 -12.90 -15.65
N HIS A 153 -1.93 -12.63 -16.33
CA HIS A 153 -0.67 -13.36 -16.18
C HIS A 153 0.11 -12.94 -14.92
N VAL A 154 -0.19 -11.77 -14.36
CA VAL A 154 0.44 -11.23 -13.13
C VAL A 154 -0.49 -11.41 -11.93
N PHE A 155 -1.77 -11.05 -12.08
CA PHE A 155 -2.76 -11.09 -11.01
C PHE A 155 -3.78 -12.19 -11.25
N ARG A 156 -4.12 -12.91 -10.18
CA ARG A 156 -5.20 -13.90 -10.18
C ARG A 156 -6.24 -13.48 -9.14
N PRO A 157 -7.55 -13.54 -9.46
CA PRO A 157 -8.60 -13.31 -8.48
C PRO A 157 -8.42 -14.25 -7.29
N VAL A 158 -8.59 -13.72 -6.07
CA VAL A 158 -8.59 -14.53 -4.85
C VAL A 158 -9.88 -15.34 -4.84
N THR A 159 -9.75 -16.67 -4.77
CA THR A 159 -10.90 -17.57 -4.69
C THR A 159 -11.07 -18.13 -3.29
N SER A 160 -12.25 -18.67 -3.02
CA SER A 160 -12.54 -19.39 -1.78
C SER A 160 -11.75 -20.69 -1.66
N GLU A 161 -11.39 -21.36 -2.76
CA GLU A 161 -10.45 -22.50 -2.71
C GLU A 161 -9.06 -22.05 -2.26
N TYR A 162 -8.56 -20.93 -2.78
CA TYR A 162 -7.26 -20.38 -2.36
C TYR A 162 -7.22 -20.08 -0.86
N LEU A 163 -8.34 -19.61 -0.30
CA LEU A 163 -8.47 -19.29 1.12
C LEU A 163 -8.82 -20.51 2.00
N ASN A 164 -8.94 -21.72 1.43
CA ASN A 164 -9.39 -22.93 2.10
C ASN A 164 -10.75 -22.75 2.83
N LEU A 165 -11.67 -22.01 2.20
CA LEU A 165 -12.99 -21.71 2.76
C LEU A 165 -14.09 -22.68 2.31
N ILE A 166 -13.80 -23.52 1.31
CA ILE A 166 -14.71 -24.54 0.83
C ILE A 166 -14.18 -25.90 1.32
N ASN A 167 -14.99 -26.59 2.13
CA ASN A 167 -14.90 -28.02 2.39
C ASN A 167 -15.91 -28.74 1.49
#